data_AF-A0A1F8PK60-F1
#
_entry.id   AF-A0A1F8PK60-F1
#
_cell.length_a   1.000
_cell.length_b   1.000
_cell.length_c   1.000
_cell.angle_alpha   90.00
_cell.angle_beta   90.00
_cell.angle_gamma   90.00
#
_symmetry.space_group_name_H-M   'P 1'
#
loop_
_entity.id
_entity.type
_entity.pdbx_description
1 polymer ?
#
loop_
_entity_poly.entity_id
_entity_poly.type
_entity_poly.pdbx_seq_one_letter_code
_entity_poly.pdbx_strand_id
1 'polypeptide(L)'
;MAPPAAAVNDWIKKVEEMSNGRVKFTPYWAATLFTSKEALQSYLAGVADCGDFWVGDFPSVFQMNTYQSMPFLGYPSAAVATKIDRELRQKFPVLTQEYQGLKVLYPTCWADEFGWLHTTKTPITKAEQMKGTKFVGLQEFMVQWERNMGAVPVMIPVEDTYTSLERGLVEAEMTGFARIVGGHMTIDLYKNHTKLDRHTRWASTRSFLT
;
A
#
# COMPACT_ATOMS: atom_id res chain seq x y z
N MET A 1 4.40 15.46 6.57
CA MET A 1 3.94 14.22 7.23
C MET A 1 3.14 13.43 6.22
N ALA A 2 3.40 12.13 6.06
CA ALA A 2 2.65 11.30 5.11
C ALA A 2 1.16 11.22 5.50
N PRO A 3 0.21 11.07 4.55
CA PRO A 3 -1.22 11.03 4.84
C PRO A 3 -1.64 10.01 5.92
N PRO A 4 -1.06 8.80 6.01
CA PRO A 4 -1.38 7.86 7.10
C PRO A 4 -0.99 8.40 8.49
N ALA A 5 0.22 8.98 8.61
CA ALA A 5 0.69 9.55 9.87
C ALA A 5 -0.14 10.75 10.34
N ALA A 6 -0.70 11.53 9.40
CA ALA A 6 -1.64 12.60 9.74
C ALA A 6 -2.95 12.05 10.34
N ALA A 7 -3.51 10.99 9.74
CA ALA A 7 -4.72 10.34 10.24
C ALA A 7 -4.52 9.73 11.65
N VAL A 8 -3.37 9.11 11.90
CA VAL A 8 -3.04 8.56 13.22
C VAL A 8 -2.86 9.69 14.26
N ASN A 9 -2.26 10.82 13.89
CA ASN A 9 -2.15 11.96 14.80
C ASN A 9 -3.50 12.56 15.20
N ASP A 10 -4.46 12.62 14.27
CA ASP A 10 -5.80 13.07 14.60
C ASP A 10 -6.54 12.08 15.50
N TRP A 11 -6.31 10.77 15.30
CA TRP A 11 -6.82 9.74 16.21
C TRP A 11 -6.22 9.86 17.61
N ILE A 12 -4.90 10.05 17.73
CA ILE A 12 -4.20 10.29 19.00
C ILE A 12 -4.86 11.43 19.76
N LYS A 13 -5.00 12.61 19.12
CA LYS A 13 -5.60 13.80 19.74
C LYS A 13 -7.02 13.52 20.27
N LYS A 14 -7.85 12.84 19.46
CA LYS A 14 -9.22 12.48 19.86
C LYS A 14 -9.24 11.53 21.06
N VAL A 15 -8.35 10.54 21.10
CA VAL A 15 -8.27 9.61 22.25
C VAL A 15 -7.82 10.34 23.51
N GLU A 16 -6.84 11.24 23.41
CA GLU A 16 -6.41 12.04 24.57
C GLU A 16 -7.53 12.93 25.09
N GLU A 17 -8.29 13.58 24.19
CA GLU A 17 -9.44 14.42 24.53
C GLU A 17 -10.56 13.59 25.17
N MET A 18 -11.02 12.53 24.50
CA MET A 18 -12.11 11.66 24.97
C MET A 18 -11.77 10.92 26.27
N SER A 19 -10.49 10.70 26.54
CA SER A 19 -10.04 10.07 27.79
C SER A 19 -9.87 11.06 28.93
N ASN A 20 -10.09 12.36 28.71
CA ASN A 20 -9.77 13.44 29.64
C ASN A 20 -8.30 13.39 30.09
N GLY A 21 -7.40 13.11 29.15
CA GLY A 21 -5.95 13.02 29.40
C GLY A 21 -5.48 11.77 30.14
N ARG A 22 -6.36 10.81 30.45
CA ARG A 22 -5.97 9.54 31.09
C ARG A 22 -5.14 8.66 30.18
N VAL A 23 -5.37 8.73 28.86
CA VAL A 23 -4.55 8.07 27.85
C VAL A 23 -3.67 9.13 27.21
N LYS A 24 -2.36 8.86 27.14
CA LYS A 24 -1.35 9.74 26.53
C LYS A 24 -0.48 8.93 25.58
N PHE A 25 -0.10 9.56 24.47
CA PHE A 25 0.71 8.91 23.44
C PHE A 25 2.08 9.58 23.32
N THR A 26 3.11 8.77 23.09
CA THR A 26 4.44 9.23 22.67
C THR A 26 4.71 8.67 21.28
N PRO A 27 4.39 9.41 20.21
CA PRO A 27 4.45 8.87 18.87
C PRO A 27 5.89 8.85 18.32
N TYR A 28 6.27 7.74 17.70
CA TYR A 28 7.52 7.56 16.97
C TYR A 28 7.22 7.39 15.48
N TRP A 29 7.74 8.31 14.65
CA TRP A 29 7.50 8.31 13.21
C TRP A 29 8.73 7.86 12.45
N ALA A 30 8.57 7.50 11.18
CA ALA A 30 9.66 7.20 10.25
C ALA A 30 10.66 6.15 10.78
N ALA A 31 10.14 5.07 11.37
CA ALA A 31 10.92 3.95 11.90
C ALA A 31 11.99 4.34 12.96
N THR A 32 11.78 5.44 13.70
CA THR A 32 12.71 5.89 14.75
C THR A 32 12.77 4.98 15.97
N LEU A 33 11.75 4.13 16.19
CA LEU A 33 11.72 3.17 17.30
C LEU A 33 12.18 1.76 16.88
N PHE A 34 11.64 1.27 15.76
CA PHE A 34 12.02 0.01 15.11
C PHE A 34 11.64 0.06 13.64
N THR A 35 12.20 -0.84 12.83
CA THR A 35 11.88 -0.94 11.40
C THR A 35 10.51 -1.59 11.17
N SER A 36 9.90 -1.37 10.00
CA SER A 36 8.62 -1.99 9.63
C SER A 36 8.67 -3.53 9.69
N LYS A 37 9.82 -4.14 9.39
CA LYS A 37 10.02 -5.60 9.47
C LYS A 37 10.06 -6.13 10.90
N GLU A 38 10.47 -5.30 11.86
CA GLU A 38 10.54 -5.65 13.28
C GLU A 38 9.24 -5.33 14.02
N ALA A 39 8.32 -4.58 13.39
CA ALA A 39 7.13 -4.03 14.04
C ALA A 39 6.28 -5.10 14.72
N LEU A 40 5.96 -6.19 14.01
CA LEU A 40 5.14 -7.28 14.55
C LEU A 40 5.72 -7.89 15.83
N GLN A 41 7.02 -8.24 15.80
CA GLN A 41 7.69 -8.83 16.96
C GLN A 41 7.82 -7.83 18.10
N SER A 42 8.02 -6.55 17.78
CA SER A 42 8.12 -5.47 18.76
C SER A 42 6.81 -5.25 19.52
N TYR A 43 5.66 -5.32 18.83
CA TYR A 43 4.35 -5.27 19.48
C TYR A 43 4.09 -6.50 20.37
N LEU A 44 4.40 -7.69 19.87
CA LEU A 44 4.24 -8.94 20.65
C LEU A 44 5.13 -8.99 21.89
N ALA A 45 6.32 -8.40 21.81
CA ALA A 45 7.27 -8.30 22.92
C ALA A 45 6.96 -7.14 23.89
N GLY A 46 5.97 -6.28 23.58
CA GLY A 46 5.62 -5.14 24.41
C GLY A 46 6.62 -3.97 24.36
N VAL A 47 7.44 -3.89 23.32
CA VAL A 47 8.36 -2.74 23.11
C VAL A 47 7.57 -1.46 22.80
N ALA A 48 6.43 -1.59 22.12
CA ALA A 48 5.46 -0.53 21.92
C ALA A 48 4.03 -1.04 22.18
N ASP A 49 3.20 -0.22 22.82
CA ASP A 49 1.82 -0.60 23.19
C ASP A 49 0.87 -0.67 21.98
N CYS A 50 1.10 0.17 20.97
CA CYS A 50 0.31 0.22 19.76
C CYS A 50 1.09 0.81 18.59
N GLY A 51 0.66 0.49 17.38
CA GLY A 51 1.10 1.13 16.16
C GLY A 51 0.48 0.46 14.94
N ASP A 52 0.93 0.85 13.76
CA ASP A 52 0.52 0.28 12.49
C ASP A 52 1.61 -0.64 11.92
N PHE A 53 1.18 -1.59 11.11
CA PHE A 53 2.05 -2.40 10.26
C PHE A 53 1.27 -2.87 9.04
N TRP A 54 1.97 -3.17 7.95
CA TRP A 54 1.35 -3.73 6.75
C TRP A 54 1.25 -5.26 6.88
N VAL A 55 0.04 -5.79 6.73
CA VAL A 55 -0.21 -7.24 6.84
C VAL A 55 0.58 -8.03 5.78
N GLY A 56 0.71 -7.46 4.57
CA GLY A 56 1.45 -8.07 3.47
C GLY A 56 2.94 -8.27 3.75
N ASP A 57 3.52 -7.60 4.75
CA ASP A 57 4.92 -7.78 5.13
C ASP A 57 5.16 -9.08 5.92
N PHE A 58 4.10 -9.70 6.46
CA PHE A 58 4.18 -10.92 7.27
C PHE A 58 3.28 -12.05 6.73
N PRO A 59 3.47 -12.48 5.47
CA PRO A 59 2.57 -13.43 4.80
C PRO A 59 2.57 -14.83 5.44
N SER A 60 3.62 -15.20 6.18
CA SER A 60 3.69 -16.47 6.92
C SER A 60 2.81 -16.47 8.18
N VAL A 61 2.54 -15.30 8.75
CA VAL A 61 1.74 -15.13 9.98
C VAL A 61 0.28 -14.84 9.63
N PHE A 62 0.03 -13.98 8.65
CA PHE A 62 -1.31 -13.51 8.29
C PHE A 62 -1.80 -14.08 6.96
N GLN A 63 -1.80 -15.40 6.84
CA GLN A 63 -2.09 -16.10 5.58
C GLN A 63 -3.45 -15.72 5.00
N MET A 64 -4.50 -15.74 5.82
CA MET A 64 -5.84 -15.38 5.40
C MET A 64 -5.96 -13.88 5.15
N ASN A 65 -5.36 -13.02 5.98
CA ASN A 65 -5.42 -11.57 5.78
C ASN A 65 -4.56 -11.08 4.59
N THR A 66 -3.70 -11.90 3.97
CA THR A 66 -3.01 -11.55 2.72
C THR A 66 -3.97 -11.17 1.58
N TYR A 67 -5.25 -11.57 1.66
CA TYR A 67 -6.28 -11.13 0.72
C TYR A 67 -6.33 -9.60 0.60
N GLN A 68 -6.04 -8.86 1.67
CA GLN A 68 -6.06 -7.39 1.66
C GLN A 68 -5.03 -6.78 0.72
N SER A 69 -3.95 -7.51 0.41
CA SER A 69 -2.91 -7.11 -0.53
C SER A 69 -3.17 -7.59 -1.96
N MET A 70 -4.27 -8.31 -2.22
CA MET A 70 -4.58 -8.78 -3.57
C MET A 70 -4.96 -7.61 -4.49
N PRO A 71 -4.45 -7.59 -5.73
CA PRO A 71 -4.83 -6.57 -6.70
C PRO A 71 -6.24 -6.85 -7.22
N PHE A 72 -6.87 -5.83 -7.80
CA PHE A 72 -8.16 -5.94 -8.51
C PHE A 72 -9.36 -6.42 -7.66
N LEU A 73 -9.34 -6.22 -6.34
CA LEU A 73 -10.53 -6.42 -5.48
C LEU A 73 -11.66 -5.43 -5.77
N GLY A 74 -11.37 -4.39 -6.55
CA GLY A 74 -12.38 -3.48 -7.08
C GLY A 74 -12.99 -2.52 -6.07
N TYR A 75 -12.35 -2.31 -4.92
CA TYR A 75 -12.88 -1.44 -3.88
C TYR A 75 -13.07 0.00 -4.37
N PRO A 76 -14.28 0.58 -4.23
CA PRO A 76 -14.55 1.90 -4.79
C PRO A 76 -13.95 3.04 -3.99
N SER A 77 -13.67 2.82 -2.70
CA SER A 77 -12.99 3.74 -1.80
C SER A 77 -12.43 2.98 -0.60
N ALA A 78 -11.47 3.57 0.12
CA ALA A 78 -10.92 3.00 1.36
C ALA A 78 -12.03 2.77 2.41
N ALA A 79 -13.01 3.68 2.50
CA ALA A 79 -14.15 3.53 3.40
C ALA A 79 -15.00 2.28 3.08
N VAL A 80 -15.23 1.99 1.79
CA VAL A 80 -15.96 0.78 1.38
C VAL A 80 -15.11 -0.47 1.60
N ALA A 81 -13.81 -0.41 1.29
CA ALA A 81 -12.88 -1.51 1.56
C ALA A 81 -12.86 -1.88 3.06
N THR A 82 -12.71 -0.89 3.94
CA THR A 82 -12.74 -1.08 5.40
C THR A 82 -14.10 -1.61 5.88
N LYS A 83 -15.22 -1.16 5.28
CA LYS A 83 -16.55 -1.70 5.60
C LYS A 83 -16.65 -3.19 5.24
N ILE A 84 -16.18 -3.57 4.05
CA ILE A 84 -16.18 -4.97 3.59
C ILE A 84 -15.29 -5.82 4.49
N ASP A 85 -14.08 -5.37 4.82
CA ASP A 85 -13.18 -6.08 5.73
C ASP A 85 -13.82 -6.31 7.10
N ARG A 86 -14.52 -5.31 7.65
CA ARG A 86 -15.27 -5.46 8.90
C ARG A 86 -16.37 -6.53 8.80
N GLU A 87 -17.13 -6.56 7.72
CA GLU A 87 -18.17 -7.57 7.48
C GLU A 87 -17.56 -8.98 7.28
N LEU A 88 -16.42 -9.07 6.58
CA LEU A 88 -15.68 -10.32 6.41
C LEU A 88 -15.19 -10.86 7.75
N ARG A 89 -14.63 -10.02 8.63
CA ARG A 89 -14.19 -10.44 9.97
C ARG A 89 -15.33 -10.93 10.85
N GLN A 90 -16.53 -10.34 10.71
CA GLN A 90 -17.73 -10.81 11.42
C GLN A 90 -18.18 -12.18 10.93
N LYS A 91 -18.07 -12.43 9.62
CA LYS A 91 -18.48 -13.69 8.99
C LYS A 91 -17.43 -14.81 9.13
N PHE A 92 -16.14 -14.45 9.11
CA PHE A 92 -15.01 -15.36 9.10
C PHE A 92 -14.07 -15.04 10.27
N PRO A 93 -14.32 -15.62 11.47
CA PRO A 93 -13.52 -15.37 12.67
C PRO A 93 -12.03 -15.62 12.49
N VAL A 94 -11.64 -16.53 11.57
CA VAL A 94 -10.24 -16.82 11.23
C VAL A 94 -9.44 -15.56 10.89
N LEU A 95 -10.06 -14.56 10.25
CA LEU A 95 -9.41 -13.29 9.91
C LEU A 95 -9.00 -12.48 11.14
N THR A 96 -9.69 -12.67 12.27
CA THR A 96 -9.32 -12.02 13.54
C THR A 96 -8.40 -12.92 14.36
N GLN A 97 -8.55 -14.24 14.24
CA GLN A 97 -7.73 -15.21 14.97
C GLN A 97 -6.26 -15.17 14.58
N GLU A 98 -5.87 -14.72 13.38
CA GLU A 98 -4.45 -14.58 13.02
C GLU A 98 -3.70 -13.52 13.84
N TYR A 99 -4.42 -12.59 14.48
CA TYR A 99 -3.83 -11.55 15.33
C TYR A 99 -3.64 -12.01 16.79
N GLN A 100 -3.32 -13.29 17.03
CA GLN A 100 -3.10 -13.79 18.39
C GLN A 100 -1.99 -12.97 19.09
N GLY A 101 -2.24 -12.57 20.32
CA GLY A 101 -1.33 -11.70 21.08
C GLY A 101 -1.45 -10.21 20.75
N LEU A 102 -2.29 -9.82 19.77
CA LEU A 102 -2.53 -8.43 19.41
C LEU A 102 -4.01 -8.07 19.54
N LYS A 103 -4.28 -6.80 19.82
CA LYS A 103 -5.62 -6.22 19.73
C LYS A 103 -5.72 -5.34 18.50
N VAL A 104 -6.50 -5.79 17.51
CA VAL A 104 -6.81 -4.95 16.34
C VAL A 104 -7.68 -3.77 16.78
N LEU A 105 -7.16 -2.55 16.68
CA LEU A 105 -7.89 -1.31 16.99
C LEU A 105 -8.77 -0.90 15.81
N TYR A 106 -8.17 -0.78 14.62
CA TYR A 106 -8.89 -0.54 13.38
C TYR A 106 -8.11 -1.14 12.20
N PRO A 107 -8.77 -1.88 11.30
CA PRO A 107 -8.16 -2.23 10.02
C PRO A 107 -8.29 -1.06 9.04
N THR A 108 -7.20 -0.70 8.38
CA THR A 108 -7.21 0.21 7.23
C THR A 108 -7.04 -0.59 5.96
N CYS A 109 -8.06 -0.58 5.11
CA CYS A 109 -7.92 -1.11 3.76
C CYS A 109 -7.62 0.04 2.81
N TRP A 110 -6.55 -0.13 2.04
CA TRP A 110 -6.19 0.81 0.99
C TRP A 110 -6.98 0.44 -0.25
N ALA A 111 -7.67 1.42 -0.83
CA ALA A 111 -8.36 1.23 -2.09
C ALA A 111 -7.48 1.77 -3.22
N ASP A 112 -7.42 1.02 -4.33
CA ASP A 112 -6.83 1.48 -5.58
C ASP A 112 -5.29 1.65 -5.55
N GLU A 113 -4.60 1.13 -4.52
CA GLU A 113 -3.13 1.25 -4.39
C GLU A 113 -2.38 0.58 -5.54
N PHE A 114 -2.99 -0.40 -6.21
CA PHE A 114 -2.42 -1.07 -7.40
C PHE A 114 -3.29 -0.89 -8.65
N GLY A 115 -4.18 0.11 -8.64
CA GLY A 115 -5.07 0.39 -9.75
C GLY A 115 -4.50 1.36 -10.79
N TRP A 116 -3.28 1.85 -10.58
CA TRP A 116 -2.67 2.85 -11.45
C TRP A 116 -1.33 2.37 -11.99
N LEU A 117 -1.17 2.53 -13.30
CA LEU A 117 0.08 2.34 -14.01
C LEU A 117 0.67 3.70 -14.32
N HIS A 118 1.89 3.93 -13.88
CA HIS A 118 2.66 5.14 -14.14
C HIS A 118 3.79 4.82 -15.10
N THR A 119 3.98 5.64 -16.13
CA THR A 119 4.99 5.38 -17.18
C THR A 119 5.75 6.66 -17.54
N THR A 120 7.05 6.55 -17.76
CA THR A 120 7.93 7.69 -18.04
C THR A 120 7.85 8.18 -19.49
N LYS A 121 7.44 7.31 -20.44
CA LYS A 121 7.43 7.60 -21.88
C LYS A 121 6.12 7.24 -22.55
N THR A 122 5.85 5.94 -22.71
CA THR A 122 4.73 5.42 -23.49
C THR A 122 3.58 5.01 -22.58
N PRO A 123 2.34 5.48 -22.80
CA PRO A 123 1.20 5.05 -22.01
C PRO A 123 0.88 3.56 -22.26
N ILE A 124 0.56 2.84 -21.18
CA ILE A 124 0.09 1.45 -21.21
C ILE A 124 -1.43 1.47 -21.01
N THR A 125 -2.18 1.30 -22.09
CA THR A 125 -3.65 1.26 -22.12
C THR A 125 -4.23 -0.09 -22.50
N LYS A 126 -3.38 -1.07 -22.82
CA LYS A 126 -3.74 -2.47 -23.09
C LYS A 126 -2.64 -3.44 -22.67
N ALA A 127 -3.00 -4.69 -22.43
CA ALA A 127 -2.12 -5.72 -21.88
C ALA A 127 -0.85 -5.92 -22.71
N GLU A 128 -0.98 -5.89 -24.03
CA GLU A 128 0.12 -6.16 -24.95
C GLU A 128 1.25 -5.13 -24.83
N GLN A 129 0.94 -3.92 -24.34
CA GLN A 129 1.92 -2.85 -24.13
C GLN A 129 2.75 -3.03 -22.85
N MET A 130 2.38 -3.97 -21.98
CA MET A 130 3.21 -4.33 -20.83
C MET A 130 4.43 -5.15 -21.23
N LYS A 131 4.38 -5.84 -22.38
CA LYS A 131 5.41 -6.78 -22.80
C LYS A 131 6.77 -6.10 -22.97
N GLY A 132 7.77 -6.55 -22.21
CA GLY A 132 9.14 -6.03 -22.24
C GLY A 132 9.33 -4.71 -21.47
N THR A 133 8.28 -4.10 -20.93
CA THR A 133 8.40 -2.87 -20.14
C THR A 133 9.06 -3.18 -18.80
N LYS A 134 10.02 -2.35 -18.39
CA LYS A 134 10.74 -2.52 -17.13
C LYS A 134 9.99 -1.86 -15.98
N PHE A 135 9.45 -2.66 -15.06
CA PHE A 135 8.66 -2.16 -13.93
C PHE A 135 9.49 -2.08 -12.66
N VAL A 136 9.17 -1.11 -11.80
CA VAL A 136 9.60 -1.08 -10.40
C VAL A 136 8.91 -2.23 -9.67
N GLY A 137 9.68 -3.23 -9.23
CA GLY A 137 9.16 -4.35 -8.44
C GLY A 137 9.01 -3.95 -6.97
N LEU A 138 7.77 -3.79 -6.51
CA LEU A 138 7.46 -3.34 -5.14
C LEU A 138 7.10 -4.48 -4.19
N GLN A 139 6.24 -5.41 -4.62
CA GLN A 139 5.77 -6.55 -3.81
C GLN A 139 5.77 -7.82 -4.65
N GLU A 140 6.05 -8.97 -4.03
CA GLU A 140 6.20 -10.25 -4.74
C GLU A 140 4.97 -10.59 -5.60
N PHE A 141 3.75 -10.36 -5.10
CA PHE A 141 2.55 -10.63 -5.88
C PHE A 141 2.44 -9.73 -7.13
N MET A 142 2.89 -8.47 -7.05
CA MET A 142 2.90 -7.56 -8.21
C MET A 142 3.95 -8.00 -9.22
N VAL A 143 5.13 -8.37 -8.77
CA VAL A 143 6.20 -8.90 -9.61
C VAL A 143 5.71 -10.12 -10.39
N GLN A 144 4.97 -11.02 -9.73
CA GLN A 144 4.36 -12.17 -10.40
C GLN A 144 3.30 -11.75 -11.42
N TRP A 145 2.43 -10.80 -11.06
CA TRP A 145 1.42 -10.27 -11.98
C TRP A 145 2.07 -9.61 -13.22
N GLU A 146 3.07 -8.76 -13.03
CA GLU A 146 3.82 -8.07 -14.08
C GLU A 146 4.51 -9.08 -15.01
N ARG A 147 5.17 -10.11 -14.46
CA ARG A 147 5.75 -11.21 -15.25
C ARG A 147 4.71 -11.94 -16.09
N ASN A 148 3.56 -12.25 -15.50
CA ASN A 148 2.46 -12.91 -16.21
C ASN A 148 1.90 -12.05 -17.36
N MET A 149 1.98 -10.73 -17.23
CA MET A 149 1.64 -9.77 -18.28
C MET A 149 2.78 -9.54 -19.31
N GLY A 150 3.91 -10.23 -19.15
CA GLY A 150 5.07 -10.15 -20.04
C GLY A 150 6.00 -8.96 -19.78
N ALA A 151 5.77 -8.21 -18.70
CA ALA A 151 6.67 -7.14 -18.26
C ALA A 151 7.92 -7.71 -17.59
N VAL A 152 8.90 -6.83 -17.37
CA VAL A 152 10.20 -7.14 -16.74
C VAL A 152 10.31 -6.37 -15.42
N PRO A 153 9.78 -6.91 -14.31
CA PRO A 153 9.93 -6.25 -13.02
C PRO A 153 11.37 -6.35 -12.52
N VAL A 154 11.89 -5.23 -12.04
CA VAL A 154 13.21 -5.09 -11.44
C VAL A 154 13.02 -4.76 -9.96
N MET A 155 13.45 -5.68 -9.09
CA MET A 155 13.43 -5.45 -7.65
C MET A 155 14.47 -4.38 -7.30
N ILE A 156 14.00 -3.19 -6.98
CA ILE A 156 14.84 -2.09 -6.52
C ILE A 156 14.35 -1.63 -5.14
N PRO A 157 15.26 -1.27 -4.23
CA PRO A 157 14.89 -0.61 -2.99
C PRO A 157 14.06 0.66 -3.27
N VAL A 158 13.14 0.99 -2.37
CA VAL A 158 12.24 2.14 -2.54
C VAL A 158 13.03 3.44 -2.71
N GLU A 159 14.10 3.59 -1.94
CA GLU A 159 15.06 4.69 -1.96
C GLU A 159 15.78 4.86 -3.31
N ASP A 160 15.97 3.77 -4.07
CA ASP A 160 16.63 3.79 -5.38
C ASP A 160 15.65 4.01 -6.53
N THR A 161 14.34 4.06 -6.25
CA THR A 161 13.30 4.17 -7.28
C THR A 161 13.45 5.44 -8.13
N TYR A 162 13.67 6.59 -7.49
CA TYR A 162 13.84 7.87 -8.20
C TYR A 162 15.03 7.83 -9.17
N THR A 163 16.21 7.44 -8.68
CA THR A 163 17.43 7.36 -9.48
C THR A 163 17.30 6.31 -10.61
N SER A 164 16.60 5.20 -10.35
CA SER A 164 16.38 4.15 -11.35
C SER A 164 15.46 4.61 -12.48
N LEU A 165 14.42 5.39 -12.16
CA LEU A 165 13.53 6.02 -13.14
C LEU A 165 14.26 7.10 -13.93
N GLU A 166 15.00 7.97 -13.25
CA GLU A 166 15.77 9.07 -13.86
C GLU A 166 16.80 8.53 -14.86
N ARG A 167 17.51 7.45 -14.50
CA ARG A 167 18.51 6.80 -15.36
C ARG A 167 17.91 5.85 -16.40
N GLY A 168 16.60 5.63 -16.39
CA GLY A 168 15.91 4.73 -17.32
C GLY A 168 16.23 3.24 -17.13
N LEU A 169 16.65 2.83 -15.93
CA LEU A 169 16.77 1.42 -15.57
C LEU A 169 15.40 0.74 -15.52
N VAL A 170 14.40 1.49 -15.06
CA VAL A 170 12.97 1.15 -15.03
C VAL A 170 12.17 2.28 -15.68
N GLU A 171 11.02 1.95 -16.26
CA GLU A 171 10.23 2.88 -17.08
C GLU A 171 8.76 2.97 -16.62
N ALA A 172 8.35 2.09 -15.71
CA ALA A 172 6.99 2.04 -15.21
C ALA A 172 6.92 1.60 -13.74
N GLU A 173 5.84 1.98 -13.07
CA GLU A 173 5.53 1.57 -11.71
C GLU A 173 4.02 1.39 -11.56
N MET A 174 3.60 0.32 -10.88
CA MET A 174 2.21 0.11 -10.52
C MET A 174 2.02 0.45 -9.04
N THR A 175 1.50 1.64 -8.76
CA THR A 175 1.21 2.08 -7.38
C THR A 175 0.18 3.21 -7.37
N GLY A 176 -0.32 3.61 -6.20
CA GLY A 176 -1.27 4.70 -6.07
C GLY A 176 -0.59 6.08 -6.07
N PHE A 177 -1.33 7.12 -6.49
CA PHE A 177 -0.84 8.50 -6.54
C PHE A 177 -0.21 8.99 -5.22
N ALA A 178 -0.77 8.61 -4.08
CA ALA A 178 -0.23 9.01 -2.78
C ALA A 178 1.24 8.57 -2.59
N ARG A 179 1.60 7.42 -3.17
CA ARG A 179 2.94 6.87 -3.07
C ARG A 179 3.94 7.58 -3.97
N ILE A 180 3.60 7.86 -5.23
CA ILE A 180 4.50 8.62 -6.12
C ILE A 180 4.60 10.11 -5.77
N VAL A 181 3.59 10.70 -5.10
CA VAL A 181 3.63 12.11 -4.68
C VAL A 181 4.39 12.28 -3.36
N GLY A 182 4.09 11.47 -2.34
CA GLY A 182 4.59 11.70 -0.99
C GLY A 182 5.55 10.64 -0.45
N GLY A 183 5.59 9.45 -1.05
CA GLY A 183 6.45 8.34 -0.63
C GLY A 183 7.77 8.31 -1.41
N HIS A 184 7.66 8.10 -2.72
CA HIS A 184 8.81 7.99 -3.62
C HIS A 184 9.24 9.35 -4.19
N MET A 185 8.35 10.35 -4.17
CA MET A 185 8.56 11.67 -4.78
C MET A 185 8.94 11.58 -6.27
N THR A 186 8.30 10.68 -7.02
CA THR A 186 8.60 10.35 -8.43
C THR A 186 7.55 10.85 -9.43
N ILE A 187 6.54 11.59 -8.97
CA ILE A 187 5.44 12.10 -9.79
C ILE A 187 5.91 12.90 -11.02
N ASP A 188 6.99 13.65 -10.88
CA ASP A 188 7.63 14.48 -11.92
C ASP A 188 8.30 13.67 -13.03
N LEU A 189 8.70 12.42 -12.75
CA LEU A 189 9.34 11.53 -13.71
C LEU A 189 8.34 10.79 -14.61
N TYR A 190 7.08 10.69 -14.18
CA TYR A 190 6.02 10.01 -14.93
C TYR A 190 5.27 10.96 -15.86
N LYS A 191 5.19 10.60 -17.14
CA LYS A 191 4.47 11.39 -18.16
C LYS A 191 3.04 10.92 -18.40
N ASN A 192 2.76 9.65 -18.11
CA ASN A 192 1.43 9.08 -18.31
C ASN A 192 0.99 8.27 -17.09
N HIS A 193 -0.30 8.40 -16.76
CA HIS A 193 -0.95 7.63 -15.71
C HIS A 193 -2.19 6.96 -16.31
N THR A 194 -2.23 5.62 -16.26
CA THR A 194 -3.37 4.84 -16.73
C THR A 194 -4.03 4.14 -15.57
N LYS A 195 -5.35 4.27 -15.48
CA LYS A 195 -6.15 3.58 -14.47
C LYS A 195 -6.60 2.23 -15.01
N LEU A 196 -6.29 1.17 -14.28
CA LEU A 196 -6.84 -0.15 -14.52
C LEU A 196 -8.29 -0.18 -13.99
N ASP A 197 -9.25 -0.71 -14.75
CA ASP A 197 -10.60 -0.89 -14.23
C ASP A 197 -10.54 -1.85 -13.05
N ARG A 198 -11.34 -1.53 -12.05
CA ARG A 198 -11.59 -2.26 -10.82
C ARG A 198 -12.01 -3.72 -11.05
N HIS A 199 -12.42 -4.07 -12.27
CA HIS A 199 -12.90 -5.40 -12.67
C HIS A 199 -12.10 -6.03 -13.83
N THR A 200 -10.80 -5.73 -13.96
CA THR A 200 -9.88 -6.26 -15.00
C THR A 200 -10.11 -5.78 -16.44
N ARG A 201 -10.94 -4.76 -16.66
CA ARG A 201 -11.07 -4.13 -17.99
C ARG A 201 -10.09 -2.96 -18.13
N TRP A 202 -9.57 -2.72 -19.31
CA TRP A 202 -8.71 -1.56 -19.55
C TRP A 202 -9.62 -0.32 -19.62
N ALA A 203 -9.68 0.48 -18.56
CA ALA A 203 -10.48 1.71 -18.55
C ALA A 203 -9.64 2.91 -19.00
N SER A 204 -10.30 3.83 -19.68
CA SER A 204 -9.72 4.93 -20.44
C SER A 204 -8.90 5.94 -19.61
N THR A 205 -7.89 6.52 -20.27
CA THR A 205 -7.06 7.61 -19.78
C THR A 205 -7.88 8.87 -19.45
N ARG A 206 -7.62 9.47 -18.28
CA ARG A 206 -7.86 10.90 -18.06
C ARG A 206 -6.52 11.55 -17.74
N SER A 207 -6.09 12.45 -18.62
CA SER A 207 -5.02 13.40 -18.32
C SER A 207 -5.61 14.40 -17.31
N PHE A 208 -5.00 14.51 -16.13
CA PHE A 208 -5.35 15.51 -15.13
C PHE A 208 -4.25 16.56 -15.03
N LEU A 209 -3.77 17.08 -16.15
CA LEU A 209 -2.92 18.26 -16.22
C LEU A 209 -3.21 19.04 -17.52
N THR A 210 -4.29 19.81 -17.50
CA THR A 210 -4.50 21.02 -18.32
C THR A 210 -5.04 22.09 -17.42
#